data_AF-A0A1G6EWV0-F1
#
_entry.id   AF-A0A1G6EWV0-F1
#
_cell.length_a   1.000
_cell.length_b   1.000
_cell.length_c   1.000
_cell.angle_alpha   90.00
_cell.angle_beta   90.00
_cell.angle_gamma   90.00
#
_symmetry.space_group_name_H-M   'P 1'
#
loop_
_entity.id
_entity.type
_entity.pdbx_description
1 polymer ?
#
loop_
_entity_poly.entity_id
_entity_poly.type
_entity_poly.pdbx_seq_one_letter_code
_entity_poly.pdbx_strand_id
1 'polypeptide(L)'
;MGELWDVYTIDRKLTGKTCIRGEQGNLSKDELNPVPNHEYQNVIGQIVRGKIDRPMGSYHPRHKNLYYPVNYGYVDGVIGGDGEEQDIYLLGESSAVKEFIGKVIAVYHRYDDSENKWIVVPCDENGNVLDNIRIPGKDEIYAQIAFQEQFYNGVLVEEKNN
;
A
#
# COMPACT_ATOMS: atom_id res chain seq x y z
N MET A 1 39.47 -5.21 10.37
CA MET A 1 38.78 -3.91 10.36
C MET A 1 38.31 -3.67 8.94
N GLY A 2 37.02 -3.63 8.61
CA GLY A 2 35.81 -3.68 9.44
C GLY A 2 34.80 -4.67 8.87
N GLU A 3 34.02 -5.24 9.75
CA GLU A 3 32.93 -6.16 9.44
C GLU A 3 31.84 -5.41 8.67
N LEU A 4 31.67 -5.74 7.38
CA LEU A 4 30.40 -5.55 6.70
C LEU A 4 29.45 -6.62 7.25
N TRP A 5 28.56 -6.21 8.14
CA TRP A 5 27.42 -7.01 8.53
C TRP A 5 26.50 -7.12 7.32
N ASP A 6 26.63 -8.24 6.59
CA ASP A 6 25.69 -8.65 5.56
C ASP A 6 24.28 -8.69 6.17
N VAL A 7 23.46 -7.71 5.78
CA VAL A 7 22.06 -7.53 6.20
C VAL A 7 21.17 -8.74 5.85
N TYR A 8 21.72 -9.75 5.18
CA TYR A 8 21.05 -10.91 4.59
C TYR A 8 21.05 -12.19 5.46
N THR A 9 21.06 -12.09 6.78
CA THR A 9 21.10 -13.31 7.65
C THR A 9 19.88 -13.48 8.55
N ILE A 10 19.07 -12.42 8.77
CA ILE A 10 17.96 -12.51 9.74
C ILE A 10 16.77 -13.30 9.18
N ASP A 11 16.48 -13.19 7.88
CA ASP A 11 15.32 -13.86 7.25
C ASP A 11 15.57 -15.34 6.87
N ARG A 12 16.83 -15.80 6.94
CA ARG A 12 17.25 -17.14 6.49
C ARG A 12 16.95 -18.27 7.49
N LYS A 13 16.56 -17.96 8.74
CA LYS A 13 16.18 -18.98 9.72
C LYS A 13 14.71 -19.43 9.62
N LEU A 14 13.84 -18.63 8.99
CA LEU A 14 12.40 -18.93 8.91
C LEU A 14 12.04 -19.89 7.76
N THR A 15 12.79 -19.86 6.66
CA THR A 15 12.40 -20.55 5.42
C THR A 15 13.15 -21.86 5.13
N GLY A 16 14.22 -22.18 5.88
CA GLY A 16 14.93 -23.45 5.79
C GLY A 16 15.66 -23.72 4.46
N LYS A 17 15.76 -22.73 3.56
CA LYS A 17 16.40 -22.91 2.25
C LYS A 17 17.89 -22.58 2.31
N THR A 18 18.74 -23.59 2.09
CA THR A 18 20.18 -23.41 1.85
C THR A 18 20.42 -23.03 0.39
N CYS A 19 20.95 -21.84 0.16
CA CYS A 19 21.39 -21.42 -1.17
C CYS A 19 22.91 -21.57 -1.25
N ILE A 20 23.40 -22.24 -2.30
CA ILE A 20 24.83 -22.49 -2.52
C ILE A 20 25.47 -21.16 -2.95
N ARG A 21 26.67 -20.85 -2.44
CA ARG A 21 27.38 -19.59 -2.69
C ARG A 21 27.64 -19.43 -4.20
N GLY A 22 26.83 -18.62 -4.88
CA GLY A 22 26.96 -18.34 -6.32
C GLY A 22 25.65 -18.20 -7.11
N GLU A 23 24.49 -18.63 -6.56
CA GLU A 23 23.20 -18.59 -7.30
C GLU A 23 22.41 -17.28 -7.16
N GLN A 24 22.90 -16.32 -6.36
CA GLN A 24 22.23 -15.02 -6.12
C GLN A 24 22.09 -14.16 -7.39
N GLY A 25 22.89 -14.41 -8.43
CA GLY A 25 22.79 -13.70 -9.71
C GLY A 25 21.69 -14.20 -10.64
N ASN A 26 21.00 -15.29 -10.30
CA ASN A 26 20.02 -15.96 -11.17
C ASN A 26 18.57 -15.91 -10.66
N LEU A 27 18.32 -15.29 -9.50
CA LEU A 27 16.95 -15.13 -9.01
C LEU A 27 16.26 -14.00 -9.77
N SER A 28 15.06 -14.24 -10.29
CA SER A 28 14.26 -13.16 -10.90
C SER A 28 13.85 -12.16 -9.81
N LYS A 29 13.60 -10.89 -10.15
CA LYS A 29 13.11 -9.89 -9.18
C LYS A 29 11.85 -10.36 -8.43
N ASP A 30 11.04 -11.20 -9.07
CA ASP A 30 9.81 -11.77 -8.50
C ASP A 30 10.08 -12.86 -7.45
N GLU A 31 11.27 -13.47 -7.45
CA GLU A 31 11.72 -14.42 -6.40
C GLU A 31 12.29 -13.69 -5.17
N LEU A 32 12.78 -12.46 -5.34
CA LEU A 32 13.25 -11.63 -4.24
C LEU A 32 12.07 -10.93 -3.51
N ASN A 33 11.06 -10.52 -4.29
CA ASN A 33 9.90 -9.75 -3.85
C ASN A 33 8.60 -10.42 -4.34
N PRO A 34 8.16 -11.51 -3.69
CA PRO A 34 6.99 -12.24 -4.12
C PRO A 34 5.71 -11.47 -3.80
N VAL A 35 4.74 -11.49 -4.72
CA VAL A 35 3.39 -11.00 -4.42
C VAL A 35 2.83 -11.76 -3.21
N PRO A 36 2.47 -11.08 -2.12
CA PRO A 36 1.93 -11.73 -0.94
C PRO A 36 0.69 -12.55 -1.29
N ASN A 37 0.71 -13.82 -0.93
CA ASN A 37 -0.38 -14.74 -1.26
C ASN A 37 -1.32 -14.83 -0.06
N HIS A 38 -2.58 -14.45 -0.25
CA HIS A 38 -3.68 -14.52 0.74
C HIS A 38 -3.60 -13.56 1.94
N GLU A 39 -2.53 -12.79 2.11
CA GLU A 39 -2.35 -11.88 3.27
C GLU A 39 -3.49 -10.86 3.41
N TYR A 40 -4.02 -10.36 2.30
CA TYR A 40 -5.03 -9.30 2.28
C TYR A 40 -6.45 -9.78 2.00
N GLN A 41 -6.72 -11.08 2.05
CA GLN A 41 -8.08 -11.61 1.78
C GLN A 41 -9.13 -11.09 2.76
N ASN A 42 -8.75 -10.88 4.01
CA ASN A 42 -9.66 -10.32 4.99
C ASN A 42 -9.73 -8.79 4.92
N VAL A 43 -8.90 -8.12 4.12
CA VAL A 43 -8.79 -6.66 4.04
C VAL A 43 -9.47 -6.13 2.78
N ILE A 44 -9.13 -6.70 1.62
CA ILE A 44 -9.72 -6.30 0.34
C ILE A 44 -11.21 -6.66 0.38
N GLY A 45 -12.05 -5.70 0.02
CA GLY A 45 -13.50 -5.79 0.11
C GLY A 45 -14.11 -5.22 1.39
N GLN A 46 -13.32 -4.94 2.43
CA GLN A 46 -13.83 -4.32 3.65
C GLN A 46 -14.35 -2.90 3.42
N ILE A 47 -15.37 -2.54 4.17
CA ILE A 47 -15.88 -1.18 4.29
C ILE A 47 -15.16 -0.53 5.47
N VAL A 48 -14.52 0.60 5.22
CA VAL A 48 -13.70 1.32 6.18
C VAL A 48 -14.15 2.77 6.28
N ARG A 49 -13.88 3.37 7.43
CA ARG A 49 -14.13 4.79 7.71
C ARG A 49 -12.88 5.43 8.25
N GLY A 50 -12.72 6.72 8.02
CA GLY A 50 -11.58 7.43 8.58
C GLY A 50 -11.50 8.88 8.15
N LYS A 51 -10.33 9.45 8.36
CA LYS A 51 -10.05 10.88 8.18
C LYS A 51 -8.95 11.11 7.17
N ILE A 52 -9.05 12.23 6.47
CA ILE A 52 -8.04 12.71 5.54
C ILE A 52 -7.19 13.76 6.25
N ASP A 53 -5.92 13.41 6.47
CA ASP A 53 -4.94 14.29 7.13
C ASP A 53 -4.01 15.00 6.13
N ARG A 54 -4.00 14.54 4.88
CA ARG A 54 -3.28 15.13 3.75
C ARG A 54 -4.26 15.25 2.57
N PRO A 55 -5.06 16.32 2.52
CA PRO A 55 -6.09 16.49 1.50
C PRO A 55 -5.50 16.63 0.10
N MET A 56 -6.27 16.25 -0.90
CA MET A 56 -5.93 16.49 -2.31
C MET A 56 -5.59 17.97 -2.54
N GLY A 57 -4.47 18.23 -3.23
CA GLY A 57 -4.00 19.58 -3.48
C GLY A 57 -3.09 20.16 -2.39
N SER A 58 -2.83 19.40 -1.32
CA SER A 58 -1.92 19.81 -0.24
C SER A 58 -0.47 19.36 -0.48
N TYR A 59 0.43 19.85 0.37
CA TYR A 59 1.83 19.44 0.42
C TYR A 59 2.14 18.79 1.77
N HIS A 60 3.10 17.86 1.79
CA HIS A 60 3.51 17.20 3.02
C HIS A 60 4.00 18.23 4.07
N PRO A 61 3.56 18.15 5.34
CA PRO A 61 3.93 19.13 6.37
C PRO A 61 5.44 19.26 6.59
N ARG A 62 6.17 18.14 6.46
CA ARG A 62 7.65 18.09 6.62
C ARG A 62 8.41 18.12 5.29
N HIS A 63 7.77 17.75 4.18
CA HIS A 63 8.41 17.63 2.87
C HIS A 63 7.68 18.51 1.86
N LYS A 64 7.99 19.81 1.86
CA LYS A 64 7.25 20.82 1.08
C LYS A 64 7.27 20.63 -0.44
N ASN A 65 8.10 19.72 -0.95
CA ASN A 65 8.15 19.38 -2.38
C ASN A 65 7.28 18.16 -2.74
N LEU A 66 6.72 17.46 -1.74
CA LEU A 66 5.81 16.34 -1.96
C LEU A 66 4.37 16.85 -1.99
N TYR A 67 3.82 16.94 -3.20
CA TYR A 67 2.43 17.32 -3.47
C TYR A 67 1.53 16.09 -3.47
N TYR A 68 0.32 16.20 -2.91
CA TYR A 68 -0.68 15.13 -2.84
C TYR A 68 -1.74 15.32 -3.93
N PRO A 69 -1.63 14.60 -5.07
CA PRO A 69 -2.63 14.65 -6.14
C PRO A 69 -3.91 13.89 -5.80
N VAL A 70 -3.90 13.10 -4.74
CA VAL A 70 -5.04 12.31 -4.23
C VAL A 70 -5.22 12.59 -2.73
N ASN A 71 -6.41 12.27 -2.19
CA ASN A 71 -6.63 12.35 -0.75
C ASN A 71 -5.87 11.22 -0.05
N TYR A 72 -5.15 11.56 1.01
CA TYR A 72 -4.42 10.62 1.85
C TYR A 72 -4.85 10.77 3.31
N GLY A 73 -5.03 9.65 3.98
CA GLY A 73 -5.55 9.61 5.33
C GLY A 73 -5.29 8.28 5.99
N TYR A 74 -6.11 7.97 6.99
CA TYR A 74 -6.01 6.74 7.78
C TYR A 74 -7.39 6.19 8.11
N VAL A 75 -7.45 4.90 8.46
CA VAL A 75 -8.66 4.22 8.93
C VAL A 75 -8.79 4.35 10.45
N ASP A 76 -9.96 4.76 10.93
CA ASP A 76 -10.22 4.91 12.37
C ASP A 76 -10.11 3.54 13.07
N GLY A 77 -9.24 3.47 14.09
CA GLY A 77 -9.16 2.31 15.00
C GLY A 77 -8.53 1.04 14.42
N VAL A 78 -7.96 1.10 13.21
CA VAL A 78 -7.13 0.03 12.63
C VAL A 78 -5.68 0.44 12.75
N ILE A 79 -4.86 -0.34 13.44
CA ILE A 79 -3.44 -0.05 13.63
C ILE A 79 -2.63 -0.72 12.52
N GLY A 80 -1.83 0.07 11.82
CA GLY A 80 -0.87 -0.34 10.80
C GLY A 80 0.38 -1.01 11.37
N GLY A 81 1.29 -1.39 10.50
CA GLY A 81 2.54 -2.07 10.86
C GLY A 81 3.59 -1.16 11.50
N ASP A 82 3.45 0.17 11.38
CA ASP A 82 4.31 1.15 12.07
C ASP A 82 3.82 1.53 13.48
N GLY A 83 2.66 1.01 13.90
CA GLY A 83 2.05 1.27 15.21
C GLY A 83 1.11 2.49 15.24
N GLU A 84 0.95 3.20 14.13
CA GLU A 84 -0.04 4.27 13.94
C GLU A 84 -1.30 3.73 13.23
N GLU A 85 -2.27 4.59 12.93
CA GLU A 85 -3.47 4.18 12.20
C GLU A 85 -3.15 3.80 10.75
N GLN A 86 -3.82 2.78 10.22
CA GLN A 86 -3.57 2.21 8.89
C GLN A 86 -3.79 3.26 7.81
N ASP A 87 -2.72 3.54 7.07
CA ASP A 87 -2.70 4.57 6.03
C ASP A 87 -3.47 4.13 4.76
N ILE A 88 -4.11 5.10 4.11
CA ILE A 88 -4.92 4.89 2.90
C ILE A 88 -4.68 5.96 1.82
N TYR A 89 -4.88 5.55 0.57
CA TYR A 89 -5.14 6.42 -0.57
C TYR A 89 -6.62 6.36 -0.93
N LEU A 90 -7.32 7.49 -0.87
CA LEU A 90 -8.72 7.60 -1.30
C LEU A 90 -8.76 8.08 -2.75
N LEU A 91 -9.10 7.16 -3.66
CA LEU A 91 -9.17 7.40 -5.11
C LEU A 91 -10.62 7.63 -5.57
N GLY A 92 -10.78 8.34 -6.70
CA GLY A 92 -12.08 8.60 -7.32
C GLY A 92 -12.73 9.92 -6.90
N GLU A 93 -12.31 10.53 -5.80
CA GLU A 93 -12.70 11.90 -5.44
C GLU A 93 -12.07 12.93 -6.39
N SER A 94 -12.81 14.01 -6.66
CA SER A 94 -12.33 15.13 -7.50
C SER A 94 -11.95 16.38 -6.69
N SER A 95 -12.04 16.30 -5.37
CA SER A 95 -11.73 17.41 -4.46
C SER A 95 -11.21 16.93 -3.10
N ALA A 96 -10.70 17.86 -2.31
CA ALA A 96 -10.30 17.61 -0.94
C ALA A 96 -11.50 17.25 -0.06
N VAL A 97 -11.41 16.14 0.67
CA VAL A 97 -12.42 15.72 1.66
C VAL A 97 -11.80 15.67 3.06
N LYS A 98 -12.64 15.63 4.10
CA LYS A 98 -12.20 15.58 5.50
C LYS A 98 -12.31 14.18 6.10
N GLU A 99 -13.37 13.47 5.75
CA GLU A 99 -13.72 12.14 6.26
C GLU A 99 -14.22 11.32 5.08
N PHE A 100 -14.15 10.00 5.20
CA PHE A 100 -14.61 9.09 4.16
C PHE A 100 -15.30 7.84 4.74
N ILE A 101 -16.18 7.27 3.93
CA ILE A 101 -16.61 5.87 4.00
C ILE A 101 -16.22 5.28 2.66
N GLY A 102 -15.49 4.17 2.66
CA GLY A 102 -14.97 3.62 1.43
C GLY A 102 -14.72 2.12 1.50
N LYS A 103 -14.62 1.53 0.31
CA LYS A 103 -14.31 0.11 0.14
C LYS A 103 -12.84 -0.05 -0.21
N VAL A 104 -12.14 -0.94 0.49
CA VAL A 104 -10.77 -1.33 0.13
C VAL A 104 -10.82 -2.17 -1.13
N ILE A 105 -10.16 -1.72 -2.20
CA ILE A 105 -10.14 -2.44 -3.49
C ILE A 105 -8.79 -3.12 -3.77
N ALA A 106 -7.72 -2.63 -3.15
CA ALA A 106 -6.39 -3.18 -3.28
C ALA A 106 -5.52 -2.77 -2.09
N VAL A 107 -4.36 -3.42 -1.94
CA VAL A 107 -3.32 -3.04 -1.00
C VAL A 107 -2.02 -2.85 -1.77
N TYR A 108 -1.35 -1.72 -1.57
CA TYR A 108 0.03 -1.55 -1.98
C TYR A 108 0.94 -2.09 -0.88
N HIS A 109 1.50 -3.28 -1.12
CA HIS A 109 2.42 -3.95 -0.21
C HIS A 109 3.83 -3.40 -0.41
N ARG A 110 4.44 -2.86 0.64
CA ARG A 110 5.84 -2.42 0.61
C ARG A 110 6.73 -3.53 1.14
N TYR A 111 7.83 -3.80 0.45
CA TYR A 111 8.83 -4.79 0.84
C TYR A 111 9.93 -4.21 1.75
N ASP A 112 10.15 -2.90 1.67
CA ASP A 112 11.23 -2.18 2.34
C ASP A 112 10.75 -1.24 3.45
N ASP A 113 9.47 -1.33 3.81
CA ASP A 113 8.80 -0.51 4.82
C ASP A 113 7.79 -1.38 5.59
N SER A 114 7.58 -1.10 6.87
CA SER A 114 6.64 -1.88 7.69
C SER A 114 5.18 -1.50 7.47
N GLU A 115 4.90 -0.39 6.78
CA GLU A 115 3.55 0.11 6.59
C GLU A 115 3.09 -0.01 5.13
N ASN A 116 2.14 -0.92 4.92
CA ASN A 116 1.43 -1.04 3.64
C ASN A 116 0.43 0.09 3.47
N LYS A 117 -0.04 0.34 2.24
CA LYS A 117 -1.04 1.39 1.97
C LYS A 117 -2.30 0.79 1.39
N TRP A 118 -3.46 1.05 1.98
CA TRP A 118 -4.72 0.55 1.42
C TRP A 118 -5.23 1.49 0.33
N ILE A 119 -5.75 0.92 -0.74
CA ILE A 119 -6.38 1.65 -1.83
C ILE A 119 -7.88 1.59 -1.62
N VAL A 120 -8.48 2.76 -1.39
CA VAL A 120 -9.89 2.91 -1.01
C VAL A 120 -10.62 3.73 -2.06
N VAL A 121 -11.86 3.35 -2.36
CA VAL A 121 -12.79 4.15 -3.18
C VAL A 121 -14.06 4.46 -2.39
N PRO A 122 -14.69 5.65 -2.57
CA PRO A 122 -15.92 5.98 -1.88
C PRO A 122 -17.04 4.97 -2.13
N CYS A 123 -17.76 4.60 -1.06
CA CYS A 123 -18.90 3.69 -1.12
C CYS A 123 -20.04 4.15 -0.19
N ASP A 124 -21.22 3.55 -0.37
CA ASP A 124 -22.32 3.68 0.58
C ASP A 124 -22.09 2.82 1.84
N GLU A 125 -23.01 2.91 2.79
CA GLU A 125 -22.98 2.16 4.05
C GLU A 125 -23.08 0.63 3.89
N ASN A 126 -23.54 0.17 2.73
CA ASN A 126 -23.65 -1.25 2.39
C ASN A 126 -22.42 -1.75 1.61
N GLY A 127 -21.45 -0.88 1.32
CA GLY A 127 -20.24 -1.20 0.56
C GLY A 127 -20.42 -1.19 -0.96
N ASN A 128 -21.50 -0.60 -1.46
CA ASN A 128 -21.66 -0.36 -2.89
C ASN A 128 -20.87 0.88 -3.27
N VAL A 129 -19.96 0.77 -4.23
CA VAL A 129 -19.22 1.92 -4.77
C VAL A 129 -20.22 2.91 -5.34
N LEU A 130 -20.03 4.21 -5.06
CA LEU A 130 -20.97 5.24 -5.49
C LEU A 130 -21.04 5.33 -7.02
N ASP A 131 -22.23 5.60 -7.59
CA ASP A 131 -22.47 5.57 -9.05
C ASP A 131 -21.57 6.53 -9.84
N ASN A 132 -21.13 7.62 -9.22
CA ASN A 132 -20.23 8.61 -9.81
C ASN A 132 -18.74 8.25 -9.69
N ILE A 133 -18.42 7.13 -9.06
CA ILE A 133 -17.05 6.66 -8.83
C ILE A 133 -16.74 5.50 -9.76
N ARG A 134 -15.76 5.70 -10.64
CA ARG A 134 -15.20 4.64 -11.45
C ARG A 134 -14.07 3.95 -10.70
N ILE A 135 -14.15 2.63 -10.55
CA ILE A 135 -13.06 1.84 -9.98
C ILE A 135 -11.85 1.91 -10.94
N PRO A 136 -10.69 2.40 -10.47
CA PRO A 136 -9.49 2.47 -11.30
C PRO A 136 -8.89 1.08 -11.53
N GLY A 137 -8.31 0.86 -12.71
CA GLY A 137 -7.52 -0.33 -12.99
C GLY A 137 -6.13 -0.26 -12.36
N LYS A 138 -5.43 -1.39 -12.29
CA LYS A 138 -4.08 -1.51 -11.71
C LYS A 138 -3.09 -0.42 -12.16
N ASP A 139 -2.94 -0.18 -13.46
CA ASP A 139 -2.01 0.82 -13.99
C ASP A 139 -2.40 2.25 -13.59
N GLU A 140 -3.72 2.52 -13.48
CA GLU A 140 -4.23 3.82 -13.05
C GLU A 140 -4.04 4.03 -11.55
N ILE A 141 -4.13 2.97 -10.74
CA ILE A 141 -3.80 3.01 -9.31
C ILE A 141 -2.32 3.35 -9.15
N TYR A 142 -1.42 2.62 -9.84
CA TYR A 142 0.01 2.92 -9.81
C TYR A 142 0.31 4.36 -10.20
N ALA A 143 -0.28 4.85 -11.30
CA ALA A 143 -0.06 6.23 -11.74
C ALA A 143 -0.49 7.26 -10.68
N GLN A 144 -1.62 7.02 -10.00
CA GLN A 144 -2.14 7.93 -8.97
C GLN A 144 -1.30 7.94 -7.68
N ILE A 145 -0.70 6.82 -7.29
CA ILE A 145 0.12 6.72 -6.07
C ILE A 145 1.62 6.94 -6.32
N ALA A 146 2.06 6.97 -7.58
CA ALA A 146 3.47 7.07 -7.97
C ALA A 146 4.21 8.28 -7.37
N PHE A 147 3.51 9.39 -7.11
CA PHE A 147 4.11 10.59 -6.54
C PHE A 147 4.84 10.33 -5.21
N GLN A 148 4.35 9.38 -4.41
CA GLN A 148 4.96 8.96 -3.15
C GLN A 148 5.57 7.57 -3.26
N GLU A 149 4.89 6.64 -3.93
CA GLU A 149 5.35 5.24 -3.99
C GLU A 149 6.57 5.03 -4.89
N GLN A 150 6.99 6.02 -5.69
CA GLN A 150 8.28 5.99 -6.39
C GLN A 150 9.50 5.90 -5.47
N PHE A 151 9.35 6.22 -4.17
CA PHE A 151 10.41 6.16 -3.18
C PHE A 151 10.49 4.82 -2.43
N TYR A 152 9.56 3.91 -2.69
CA TYR A 152 9.45 2.61 -2.02
C TYR A 152 9.47 1.47 -3.03
N ASN A 153 9.83 0.29 -2.55
CA ASN A 153 9.72 -0.92 -3.34
C ASN A 153 8.47 -1.69 -2.91
N GLY A 154 7.50 -1.81 -3.80
CA GLY A 154 6.25 -2.46 -3.47
C GLY A 154 5.48 -3.00 -4.67
N VAL A 155 4.40 -3.71 -4.38
CA VAL A 155 3.50 -4.30 -5.37
C VAL A 155 2.05 -4.05 -5.00
N LEU A 156 1.23 -3.78 -6.00
CA LEU A 156 -0.21 -3.76 -5.83
C LEU A 156 -0.77 -5.19 -5.79
N VAL A 157 -1.47 -5.51 -4.71
CA VAL A 157 -2.21 -6.75 -4.49
C VAL A 157 -3.71 -6.46 -4.59
N GLU A 158 -4.37 -7.17 -5.49
CA GLU A 158 -5.81 -7.10 -5.72
C GLU A 158 -6.44 -8.46 -5.38
N GLU A 159 -7.77 -8.50 -5.16
CA GLU A 159 -8.47 -9.76 -4.96
C GLU A 159 -8.34 -10.63 -6.23
N LYS A 160 -7.96 -11.90 -6.03
CA LYS A 160 -7.99 -12.87 -7.14
C LYS A 160 -9.43 -13.32 -7.31
N ASN A 161 -10.05 -12.91 -8.42
CA ASN A 161 -11.27 -13.56 -8.90
C ASN A 161 -10.92 -15.01 -9.23
N ASN A 162 -11.32 -15.95 -8.38
CA ASN A 162 -11.29 -17.39 -8.67
C ASN A 162 -12.33 -17.75 -9.74
#